data_AF-A1R969-F1
#
_entry.id   AF-A1R969-F1
#
_cell.length_a   1.000
_cell.length_b   1.000
_cell.length_c   1.000
_cell.angle_alpha   90.00
_cell.angle_beta   90.00
_cell.angle_gamma   90.00
#
_symmetry.space_group_name_H-M   'P 1'
#
loop_
_entity.id
_entity.type
_entity.pdbx_description
1 polymer ?
#
loop_
_entity_poly.entity_id
_entity_poly.type
_entity_poly.pdbx_seq_one_letter_code
_entity_poly.pdbx_strand_id
1 'polypeptide(L)'
;MTLHEAIRAILLECGQPMTTTAIATQVNAGKSYVKRDRSPVTPFQVQGRTKNYPKLFIQSGSTISLAEWLGSSGDLRNEPRLSILEPSVDASVVSSAIEEELLSSDSFKPAGEIDPKVPDRAGLYAIRIRDRSALPAPFAGLSERSAHDLLYVGIARTSLKTRLLGQELRAKGHGTFFRSVGAVLGYRPVAGSLMGKANTRNYTFAPVDEVAIIAWINQNLLVNWIVLTRDHKAEERALLRKHLPLFNILGNPAALPELSDLRADCVRIANSPV
;
A
#
# COMPACT_ATOMS: atom_id res chain seq x y z
N MET A 1 4.32 -26.80 10.09
CA MET A 1 3.85 -25.55 10.71
C MET A 1 4.38 -24.35 9.93
N THR A 2 3.55 -23.33 9.71
CA THR A 2 3.91 -22.03 9.14
C THR A 2 4.36 -21.05 10.23
N LEU A 3 5.00 -19.94 9.85
CA LEU A 3 5.50 -18.98 10.83
C LEU A 3 4.39 -18.33 11.67
N HIS A 4 3.20 -18.05 11.11
CA HIS A 4 2.12 -17.42 11.87
C HIS A 4 1.47 -18.40 12.87
N GLU A 5 1.33 -19.67 12.50
CA GLU A 5 0.88 -20.73 13.43
C GLU A 5 1.86 -20.88 14.61
N ALA A 6 3.18 -20.85 14.33
CA ALA A 6 4.21 -20.92 15.36
C ALA A 6 4.14 -19.74 16.34
N ILE A 7 3.94 -18.53 15.82
CA ILE A 7 3.80 -17.32 16.63
C ILE A 7 2.54 -17.38 17.51
N ARG A 8 1.41 -17.88 16.96
CA ARG A 8 0.18 -18.05 17.73
C ARG A 8 0.35 -19.06 18.87
N ALA A 9 1.00 -20.20 18.61
CA ALA A 9 1.25 -21.23 19.62
C ALA A 9 2.11 -20.68 20.78
N ILE A 10 3.18 -19.93 20.48
CA ILE A 10 4.04 -19.30 21.49
C ILE A 10 3.24 -18.31 22.35
N LEU A 11 2.42 -17.47 21.75
CA LEU A 11 1.61 -16.50 22.50
C LEU A 11 0.56 -17.20 23.38
N LEU A 12 -0.05 -18.29 22.90
CA LEU A 12 -0.97 -19.11 23.69
C LEU A 12 -0.28 -19.77 24.89
N GLU A 13 0.92 -20.32 24.69
CA GLU A 13 1.71 -20.96 25.73
C GLU A 13 2.20 -19.96 26.79
N CYS A 14 2.65 -18.78 26.37
CA CYS A 14 3.08 -17.72 27.29
C CYS A 14 1.92 -16.99 27.97
N GLY A 15 0.71 -17.04 27.41
CA GLY A 15 -0.50 -16.42 27.96
C GLY A 15 -0.46 -14.88 28.07
N GLN A 16 0.53 -14.23 27.47
CA GLN A 16 0.72 -12.78 27.55
C GLN A 16 1.38 -12.21 26.28
N PRO A 17 1.22 -10.90 26.00
CA PRO A 17 1.84 -10.27 24.84
C PRO A 17 3.37 -10.38 24.89
N MET A 18 3.99 -10.57 23.73
CA MET A 18 5.45 -10.72 23.64
C MET A 18 6.06 -9.81 22.58
N THR A 19 7.32 -9.43 22.78
CA THR A 19 8.05 -8.65 21.78
C THR A 19 8.44 -9.51 20.58
N THR A 20 8.58 -8.89 19.40
CA THR A 20 9.04 -9.55 18.17
C THR A 20 10.40 -10.23 18.35
N THR A 21 11.25 -9.69 19.22
CA THR A 21 12.55 -10.27 19.57
C THR A 21 12.39 -11.53 20.41
N ALA A 22 11.58 -11.48 21.49
CA ALA A 22 11.32 -12.64 22.32
C ALA A 22 10.68 -13.79 21.53
N ILE A 23 9.70 -13.45 20.67
CA ILE A 23 9.06 -14.42 19.78
C ILE A 23 10.06 -15.03 18.81
N ALA A 24 10.92 -14.23 18.16
CA ALA A 24 11.94 -14.75 17.25
C ALA A 24 12.91 -15.70 17.97
N THR A 25 13.36 -15.33 19.17
CA THR A 25 14.22 -16.18 20.01
C THR A 25 13.54 -17.51 20.32
N GLN A 26 12.28 -17.51 20.74
CA GLN A 26 11.56 -18.72 21.11
C GLN A 26 11.22 -19.61 19.90
N VAL A 27 10.89 -19.01 18.75
CA VAL A 27 10.72 -19.75 17.49
C VAL A 27 12.01 -20.48 17.10
N ASN A 28 13.16 -19.81 17.20
CA ASN A 28 14.45 -20.38 16.84
C ASN A 28 14.92 -21.45 17.85
N ALA A 29 14.65 -21.24 19.15
CA ALA A 29 15.01 -22.17 20.22
C ALA A 29 14.15 -23.44 20.20
N GLY A 30 12.84 -23.30 20.01
CA GLY A 30 11.88 -24.41 20.01
C GLY A 30 11.84 -25.23 18.71
N LYS A 31 12.51 -24.78 17.63
CA LYS A 31 12.47 -25.37 16.27
C LYS A 31 11.06 -25.60 15.71
N SER A 32 10.03 -25.00 16.30
CA SER A 32 8.63 -25.23 15.94
C SER A 32 8.35 -24.72 14.51
N TYR A 33 9.12 -23.75 14.03
CA TYR A 33 9.19 -23.37 12.63
C TYR A 33 10.65 -23.25 12.18
N VAL A 34 10.99 -23.87 11.05
CA VAL A 34 12.32 -23.80 10.44
C VAL A 34 12.17 -23.25 9.02
N LYS A 35 12.95 -22.22 8.69
CA LYS A 35 13.00 -21.68 7.32
C LYS A 35 13.53 -22.74 6.35
N ARG A 36 13.12 -22.66 5.08
CA ARG A 36 13.63 -23.54 4.00
C ARG A 36 15.15 -23.49 3.86
N ASP A 37 15.74 -22.30 4.05
CA ASP A 37 17.18 -22.06 4.01
C ASP A 37 17.90 -22.35 5.33
N ARG A 38 17.18 -22.87 6.36
CA ARG A 38 17.66 -23.14 7.72
C ARG A 38 18.25 -21.95 8.49
N SER A 39 18.19 -20.74 7.94
CA SER A 39 18.61 -19.54 8.66
C SER A 39 17.59 -19.19 9.77
N PRO A 40 18.01 -18.44 10.81
CA PRO A 40 17.13 -18.07 11.90
C PRO A 40 16.02 -17.11 11.45
N VAL A 41 14.88 -17.18 12.14
CA VAL A 41 13.81 -16.19 12.05
C VAL A 41 14.25 -14.92 12.75
N THR A 42 14.09 -13.79 12.06
CA THR A 42 14.43 -12.46 12.59
C THR A 42 13.21 -11.75 13.18
N PRO A 43 13.38 -10.80 14.11
CA PRO A 43 12.28 -10.01 14.66
C PRO A 43 11.47 -9.28 13.58
N PHE A 44 12.14 -8.82 12.51
CA PHE A 44 11.50 -8.17 11.37
C PHE A 44 10.57 -9.11 10.60
N GLN A 45 10.94 -10.38 10.47
CA GLN A 45 10.09 -11.39 9.83
C GLN A 45 8.87 -11.74 10.71
N VAL A 46 9.02 -11.75 12.04
CA VAL A 46 7.90 -11.89 12.97
C VAL A 46 6.93 -10.72 12.80
N GLN A 47 7.46 -9.48 12.83
CA GLN A 47 6.66 -8.26 12.67
C GLN A 47 5.93 -8.22 11.31
N GLY A 48 6.66 -8.50 10.22
CA GLY A 48 6.10 -8.54 8.88
C GLY A 48 5.07 -9.65 8.72
N ARG A 49 5.27 -10.81 9.36
CA ARG A 49 4.32 -11.92 9.29
C ARG A 49 3.04 -11.60 10.03
N THR A 50 3.11 -11.17 11.30
CA THR A 50 1.91 -10.91 12.12
C THR A 50 1.08 -9.75 11.58
N LYS A 51 1.70 -8.79 10.89
CA LYS A 51 1.01 -7.67 10.24
C LYS A 51 0.05 -8.13 9.14
N ASN A 52 0.35 -9.25 8.48
CA ASN A 52 -0.48 -9.82 7.42
C ASN A 52 -1.67 -10.64 7.96
N TYR A 53 -1.79 -10.81 9.29
CA TYR A 53 -2.86 -11.57 9.93
C TYR A 53 -3.54 -10.76 11.06
N PRO A 54 -4.19 -9.62 10.75
CA PRO A 54 -4.82 -8.76 11.76
C PRO A 54 -6.00 -9.42 12.48
N LYS A 55 -6.58 -10.48 11.91
CA LYS A 55 -7.60 -11.31 12.58
C LYS A 55 -7.04 -12.20 13.69
N LEU A 56 -5.72 -12.45 13.68
CA LEU A 56 -5.05 -13.34 14.65
C LEU A 56 -4.19 -12.54 15.63
N PHE A 57 -3.58 -11.44 15.19
CA PHE A 57 -2.62 -10.69 15.98
C PHE A 57 -2.96 -9.20 16.04
N ILE A 58 -2.72 -8.62 17.20
CA ILE A 58 -2.72 -7.17 17.42
C ILE A 58 -1.26 -6.75 17.65
N GLN A 59 -0.85 -5.65 17.00
CA GLN A 59 0.50 -5.12 17.09
C GLN A 59 0.48 -3.75 17.78
N SER A 60 1.32 -3.61 18.81
CA SER A 60 1.64 -2.32 19.41
C SER A 60 3.16 -2.14 19.42
N GLY A 61 3.69 -1.39 18.44
CA GLY A 61 5.13 -1.25 18.24
C GLY A 61 5.83 -2.57 17.93
N SER A 62 6.74 -2.99 18.82
CA SER A 62 7.43 -4.27 18.76
C SER A 62 6.71 -5.39 19.51
N THR A 63 5.55 -5.14 20.11
CA THR A 63 4.80 -6.10 20.92
C THR A 63 3.63 -6.69 20.14
N ILE A 64 3.46 -8.01 20.24
CA ILE A 64 2.42 -8.79 19.58
C ILE A 64 1.53 -9.44 20.64
N SER A 65 0.22 -9.30 20.50
CA SER A 65 -0.80 -10.00 21.28
C SER A 65 -1.78 -10.75 20.38
N LEU A 66 -2.55 -11.68 20.94
CA LEU A 66 -3.61 -12.37 20.20
C LEU A 66 -4.88 -11.53 20.16
N ALA A 67 -5.54 -11.49 19.00
CA ALA A 67 -6.79 -10.76 18.83
C ALA A 67 -7.94 -11.33 19.69
N GLU A 68 -7.92 -12.63 19.96
CA GLU A 68 -8.89 -13.33 20.80
C GLU A 68 -8.83 -12.92 22.29
N TRP A 69 -7.72 -12.33 22.75
CA TRP A 69 -7.63 -11.78 24.11
C TRP A 69 -8.46 -10.51 24.31
N LEU A 70 -8.84 -9.80 23.23
CA LEU A 70 -9.75 -8.66 23.32
C LEU A 70 -11.24 -9.09 23.41
N GLY A 71 -11.58 -10.33 23.05
CA GLY A 71 -12.95 -10.82 22.98
C GLY A 71 -13.48 -11.47 24.26
N SER A 72 -12.64 -11.63 25.29
CA SER A 72 -12.95 -12.45 26.47
C SER A 72 -13.03 -11.67 27.80
N SER A 73 -12.99 -10.35 27.77
CA SER A 73 -13.16 -9.52 28.97
C SER A 73 -14.40 -8.64 28.83
N GLY A 74 -15.53 -9.17 29.29
CA GLY A 74 -16.75 -8.40 29.47
C GLY A 74 -16.60 -7.34 30.56
N ASP A 75 -17.13 -6.16 30.24
CA ASP A 75 -17.71 -5.16 31.13
C ASP A 75 -16.82 -4.58 32.25
N LEU A 76 -16.18 -3.45 31.97
CA LEU A 76 -16.29 -2.27 32.84
C LEU A 76 -16.23 -1.00 31.97
N ARG A 77 -17.38 -0.33 31.89
CA ARG A 77 -17.48 1.10 31.57
C ARG A 77 -16.56 1.90 32.49
N ASN A 78 -15.57 2.56 31.90
CA ASN A 78 -15.03 3.83 32.35
C ASN A 78 -14.18 4.44 31.23
N GLU A 79 -14.85 5.13 30.31
CA GLU A 79 -14.27 6.35 29.74
C GLU A 79 -14.78 7.52 30.61
N PRO A 80 -14.07 8.66 30.76
CA PRO A 80 -12.76 9.00 30.19
C PRO A 80 -11.77 9.54 31.24
N ARG A 81 -10.47 9.31 31.04
CA ARG A 81 -9.47 10.34 31.33
C ARG A 81 -8.24 10.15 30.47
N LEU A 82 -8.00 11.19 29.68
CA LEU A 82 -6.80 11.46 28.91
C LEU A 82 -5.53 11.09 29.69
N SER A 83 -4.74 10.18 29.14
CA SER A 83 -3.29 10.36 29.10
C SER A 83 -2.92 10.67 27.66
N ILE A 84 -3.01 11.97 27.39
CA ILE A 84 -2.19 12.64 26.40
C ILE A 84 -0.74 12.17 26.64
N LEU A 85 -0.29 11.19 25.85
CA LEU A 85 1.01 11.34 25.21
C LEU A 85 0.68 12.10 23.94
N GLU A 86 0.83 13.42 24.00
CA GLU A 86 0.81 14.24 22.80
C GLU A 86 1.72 13.55 21.78
N PRO A 87 1.27 13.28 20.54
CA PRO A 87 2.13 13.69 19.45
C PRO A 87 2.32 15.17 19.70
N SER A 88 3.51 15.57 20.18
CA SER A 88 3.90 16.98 20.35
C SER A 88 3.21 17.77 19.26
N VAL A 89 2.46 18.82 19.61
CA VAL A 89 1.58 19.63 18.73
C VAL A 89 2.02 19.67 17.25
N ASP A 90 3.32 19.73 16.98
CA ASP A 90 3.98 19.43 15.71
C ASP A 90 3.52 18.20 14.89
N ALA A 91 3.39 16.98 15.41
CA ALA A 91 3.17 15.80 14.54
C ALA A 91 1.75 15.69 13.97
N SER A 92 0.73 16.14 14.73
CA SER A 92 -0.65 16.25 14.25
C SER A 92 -0.80 17.40 13.25
N VAL A 93 -0.19 18.56 13.55
CA VAL A 93 -0.22 19.76 12.71
C VAL A 93 0.60 19.56 11.43
N VAL A 94 1.74 18.90 11.50
CA VAL A 94 2.55 18.53 10.33
C VAL A 94 1.79 17.55 9.44
N SER A 95 1.01 16.62 10.01
CA SER A 95 0.17 15.73 9.21
C SER A 95 -0.96 16.48 8.50
N SER A 96 -1.55 17.52 9.10
CA SER A 96 -2.59 18.32 8.44
C SER A 96 -2.01 19.27 7.39
N ALA A 97 -0.87 19.90 7.65
CA ALA A 97 -0.20 20.76 6.67
C ALA A 97 0.27 19.98 5.43
N ILE A 98 0.84 18.79 5.61
CA ILE A 98 1.21 17.88 4.51
C ILE A 98 -0.02 17.51 3.67
N GLU A 99 -1.14 17.22 4.34
CA GLU A 99 -2.38 16.88 3.67
C GLU A 99 -2.93 18.05 2.86
N GLU A 100 -3.00 19.24 3.45
CA GLU A 100 -3.45 20.47 2.80
C GLU A 100 -2.59 20.82 1.60
N GLU A 101 -1.26 20.76 1.73
CA GLU A 101 -0.33 21.05 0.63
C GLU A 101 -0.45 20.02 -0.50
N LEU A 102 -0.50 18.72 -0.15
CA LEU A 102 -0.57 17.63 -1.12
C LEU A 102 -1.92 17.58 -1.85
N LEU A 103 -3.01 17.89 -1.17
CA LEU A 103 -4.38 17.75 -1.68
C LEU A 103 -5.07 19.07 -2.02
N SER A 104 -4.37 20.21 -1.91
CA SER A 104 -4.85 21.50 -2.40
C SER A 104 -5.21 21.43 -3.89
N SER A 105 -6.44 21.85 -4.23
CA SER A 105 -6.97 21.80 -5.59
C SER A 105 -6.07 22.52 -6.60
N ASP A 106 -5.52 23.65 -6.19
CA ASP A 106 -4.79 24.55 -7.08
C ASP A 106 -3.35 24.07 -7.34
N SER A 107 -2.88 23.10 -6.55
CA SER A 107 -1.54 22.53 -6.68
C SER A 107 -1.45 21.43 -7.75
N PHE A 108 -2.58 20.86 -8.17
CA PHE A 108 -2.64 19.77 -9.14
C PHE A 108 -2.35 20.25 -10.56
N LYS A 109 -1.51 19.48 -11.28
CA LYS A 109 -1.02 19.80 -12.63
C LYS A 109 -1.39 18.67 -13.60
N PRO A 110 -1.69 18.97 -14.88
CA PRO A 110 -1.93 17.95 -15.89
C PRO A 110 -0.76 16.97 -16.00
N ALA A 111 -1.02 15.67 -15.94
CA ALA A 111 0.02 14.65 -15.97
C ALA A 111 0.89 14.72 -17.25
N GLY A 112 0.37 15.22 -18.38
CA GLY A 112 1.13 15.41 -19.61
C GLY A 112 2.17 16.54 -19.58
N GLU A 113 2.14 17.42 -18.57
CA GLU A 113 2.93 18.66 -18.54
C GLU A 113 3.97 18.73 -17.40
N ILE A 114 4.15 17.63 -16.66
CA ILE A 114 4.97 17.61 -15.44
C ILE A 114 6.39 17.11 -15.64
N ASP A 115 6.72 16.45 -16.75
CA ASP A 115 8.03 15.80 -16.97
C ASP A 115 9.25 16.67 -16.60
N PRO A 116 9.35 17.95 -17.03
CA PRO A 116 10.50 18.79 -16.67
C PRO A 116 10.42 19.35 -15.23
N LYS A 117 9.26 19.24 -14.58
CA LYS A 117 8.95 19.85 -13.27
C LYS A 117 9.16 18.88 -12.11
N VAL A 118 9.08 17.57 -12.34
CA VAL A 118 9.19 16.58 -11.25
C VAL A 118 10.64 16.49 -10.75
N PRO A 119 10.89 16.78 -9.46
CA PRO A 119 12.24 16.82 -8.91
C PRO A 119 12.80 15.41 -8.67
N ASP A 120 14.11 15.29 -8.74
CA ASP A 120 14.83 14.08 -8.33
C ASP A 120 15.09 14.07 -6.81
N ARG A 121 14.01 14.08 -6.03
CA ARG A 121 14.03 14.11 -4.56
C ARG A 121 12.95 13.21 -3.97
N ALA A 122 13.12 12.83 -2.71
CA ALA A 122 12.09 12.10 -1.97
C ALA A 122 10.82 12.96 -1.77
N GLY A 123 9.67 12.32 -1.61
CA GLY A 123 8.41 13.02 -1.42
C GLY A 123 7.17 12.15 -1.42
N LEU A 124 6.02 12.79 -1.24
CA LEU A 124 4.69 12.22 -1.41
C LEU A 124 4.05 12.78 -2.68
N TYR A 125 3.16 11.99 -3.28
CA TYR A 125 2.41 12.41 -4.45
C TYR A 125 0.98 11.89 -4.40
N ALA A 126 0.10 12.65 -5.04
CA ALA A 126 -1.32 12.34 -5.19
C ALA A 126 -1.71 12.43 -6.67
N ILE A 127 -2.61 11.56 -7.08
CA ILE A 127 -3.10 11.45 -8.46
C ILE A 127 -4.62 11.47 -8.44
N ARG A 128 -5.20 12.37 -9.23
CA ARG A 128 -6.65 12.55 -9.39
C ARG A 128 -7.07 12.32 -10.83
N ILE A 129 -8.33 11.93 -11.01
CA ILE A 129 -8.99 11.92 -12.32
C ILE A 129 -9.56 13.31 -12.61
N ARG A 130 -9.35 13.84 -13.82
CA ARG A 130 -9.92 15.13 -14.26
C ARG A 130 -11.43 15.04 -14.42
N ASP A 131 -11.88 13.97 -15.07
CA ASP A 131 -13.30 13.68 -15.31
C ASP A 131 -13.57 12.24 -14.93
N ARG A 132 -14.42 12.04 -13.92
CA ARG A 132 -14.76 10.71 -13.39
C ARG A 132 -15.43 9.82 -14.43
N SER A 133 -16.12 10.41 -15.42
CA SER A 133 -16.75 9.66 -16.51
C SER A 133 -15.74 9.06 -17.50
N ALA A 134 -14.48 9.54 -17.50
CA ALA A 134 -13.41 8.98 -18.31
C ALA A 134 -12.93 7.60 -17.81
N LEU A 135 -13.32 7.21 -16.59
CA LEU A 135 -13.04 5.87 -16.07
C LEU A 135 -14.00 4.85 -16.70
N PRO A 136 -13.51 3.69 -17.16
CA PRO A 136 -14.38 2.61 -17.60
C PRO A 136 -15.28 2.09 -16.48
N ALA A 137 -16.44 1.54 -16.84
CA ALA A 137 -17.27 0.80 -15.88
C ALA A 137 -16.50 -0.42 -15.31
N PRO A 138 -16.65 -0.76 -14.03
CA PRO A 138 -17.54 -0.14 -13.04
C PRO A 138 -16.93 1.08 -12.30
N PHE A 139 -15.71 1.49 -12.64
CA PHE A 139 -14.92 2.46 -11.86
C PHE A 139 -15.48 3.90 -11.91
N ALA A 140 -16.10 4.33 -13.01
CA ALA A 140 -16.81 5.62 -13.05
C ALA A 140 -17.90 5.67 -11.97
N GLY A 141 -18.80 4.69 -11.94
CA GLY A 141 -19.88 4.64 -10.94
C GLY A 141 -19.37 4.46 -9.50
N LEU A 142 -18.24 3.77 -9.31
CA LEU A 142 -17.59 3.68 -7.99
C LEU A 142 -17.02 5.03 -7.53
N SER A 143 -16.40 5.79 -8.44
CA SER A 143 -15.87 7.14 -8.16
C SER A 143 -16.97 8.17 -7.90
N GLU A 144 -18.13 8.01 -8.54
CA GLU A 144 -19.30 8.84 -8.25
C GLU A 144 -19.83 8.61 -6.84
N ARG A 145 -19.97 7.33 -6.43
CA ARG A 145 -20.46 6.96 -5.10
C ARG A 145 -19.57 7.45 -3.96
N SER A 146 -18.26 7.49 -4.16
CA SER A 146 -17.33 7.98 -3.14
C SER A 146 -17.19 9.51 -3.13
N ALA A 147 -17.84 10.22 -4.07
CA ALA A 147 -17.85 11.67 -4.20
C ALA A 147 -16.46 12.35 -4.28
N HIS A 148 -15.41 11.61 -4.63
CA HIS A 148 -14.05 12.13 -4.74
C HIS A 148 -13.31 11.61 -5.98
N ASP A 149 -12.40 12.44 -6.49
CA ASP A 149 -11.60 12.26 -7.70
C ASP A 149 -10.23 11.64 -7.43
N LEU A 150 -9.89 11.38 -6.16
CA LEU A 150 -8.59 10.87 -5.75
C LEU A 150 -8.43 9.38 -6.11
N LEU A 151 -7.53 9.12 -7.05
CA LEU A 151 -7.23 7.76 -7.50
C LEU A 151 -6.10 7.13 -6.68
N TYR A 152 -5.05 7.89 -6.37
CA TYR A 152 -3.87 7.29 -5.76
C TYR A 152 -3.08 8.27 -4.90
N VAL A 153 -2.55 7.78 -3.80
CA VAL A 153 -1.51 8.44 -2.99
C VAL A 153 -0.34 7.49 -2.86
N GLY A 154 0.88 8.00 -3.07
CA GLY A 154 2.07 7.18 -2.96
C GLY A 154 3.28 7.94 -2.44
N ILE A 155 4.26 7.16 -1.98
CA ILE A 155 5.55 7.64 -1.52
C ILE A 155 6.68 7.36 -2.52
N ALA A 156 7.53 8.35 -2.71
CA ALA A 156 8.82 8.23 -3.38
C ALA A 156 9.93 8.37 -2.33
N ARG A 157 10.51 7.25 -1.90
CA ARG A 157 11.53 7.26 -0.81
C ARG A 157 12.82 7.97 -1.17
N THR A 158 13.16 8.00 -2.45
CA THR A 158 14.44 8.53 -2.93
C THR A 158 14.23 9.58 -4.01
N SER A 159 13.34 9.31 -4.96
CA SER A 159 13.20 10.12 -6.17
C SER A 159 11.77 10.09 -6.69
N LEU A 160 11.09 11.24 -6.65
CA LEU A 160 9.81 11.49 -7.31
C LEU A 160 9.96 11.31 -8.82
N LYS A 161 11.06 11.79 -9.40
CA LYS A 161 11.37 11.59 -10.83
C LYS A 161 11.40 10.11 -11.22
N THR A 162 11.97 9.25 -10.39
CA THR A 162 12.02 7.81 -10.65
C THR A 162 10.68 7.13 -10.33
N ARG A 163 10.15 7.36 -9.12
CA ARG A 163 8.96 6.65 -8.64
C ARG A 163 7.67 7.19 -9.23
N LEU A 164 7.35 8.46 -9.00
CA LEU A 164 6.13 9.08 -9.53
C LEU A 164 6.20 9.14 -11.06
N LEU A 165 7.17 9.90 -11.61
CA LEU A 165 7.18 10.16 -13.05
C LEU A 165 7.53 8.90 -13.83
N GLY A 166 8.68 8.29 -13.54
CA GLY A 166 9.14 7.10 -14.27
C GLY A 166 8.19 5.91 -14.15
N GLN A 167 8.07 5.38 -12.93
CA GLN A 167 7.39 4.10 -12.70
C GLN A 167 5.86 4.24 -12.76
N GLU A 168 5.27 5.21 -12.07
CA GLU A 168 3.80 5.31 -12.00
C GLU A 168 3.14 5.95 -13.22
N LEU A 169 3.83 6.84 -13.95
CA LEU A 169 3.22 7.60 -15.05
C LEU A 169 3.81 7.35 -16.45
N ARG A 170 5.00 6.74 -16.56
CA ARG A 170 5.74 6.59 -17.84
C ARG A 170 6.20 5.17 -18.13
N ALA A 171 5.69 4.17 -17.41
CA ALA A 171 6.06 2.76 -17.57
C ALA A 171 7.57 2.46 -17.43
N LYS A 172 8.37 3.34 -16.83
CA LYS A 172 9.81 3.13 -16.67
C LYS A 172 10.07 2.30 -15.40
N GLY A 173 9.99 0.99 -15.55
CA GLY A 173 10.14 0.02 -14.47
C GLY A 173 8.80 -0.40 -13.86
N HIS A 174 8.76 -0.66 -12.56
CA HIS A 174 7.59 -1.28 -11.92
C HIS A 174 6.72 -0.28 -11.12
N GLY A 175 5.81 0.41 -11.80
CA GLY A 175 4.73 1.18 -11.15
C GLY A 175 3.61 0.28 -10.68
N THR A 176 3.02 0.56 -9.51
CA THR A 176 1.80 -0.15 -9.07
C THR A 176 0.56 0.52 -9.64
N PHE A 177 0.51 1.85 -9.62
CA PHE A 177 -0.56 2.65 -10.16
C PHE A 177 -0.69 2.49 -11.68
N PHE A 178 0.43 2.58 -12.43
CA PHE A 178 0.43 2.37 -13.89
C PHE A 178 -0.25 1.05 -14.28
N ARG A 179 0.06 0.05 -13.49
CA ARG A 179 -0.37 -1.33 -13.62
C ARG A 179 -1.84 -1.54 -13.21
N SER A 180 -2.37 -0.70 -12.32
CA SER A 180 -3.80 -0.60 -12.01
C SER A 180 -4.55 0.09 -13.14
N VAL A 181 -4.04 1.23 -13.63
CA VAL A 181 -4.65 1.98 -14.74
C VAL A 181 -4.77 1.10 -15.99
N GLY A 182 -3.69 0.43 -16.41
CA GLY A 182 -3.76 -0.44 -17.59
C GLY A 182 -4.81 -1.55 -17.45
N ALA A 183 -4.91 -2.17 -16.27
CA ALA A 183 -5.91 -3.21 -16.02
C ALA A 183 -7.36 -2.66 -16.06
N VAL A 184 -7.58 -1.49 -15.47
CA VAL A 184 -8.85 -0.74 -15.47
C VAL A 184 -9.27 -0.37 -16.89
N LEU A 185 -8.32 0.05 -17.73
CA LEU A 185 -8.56 0.38 -19.14
C LEU A 185 -8.77 -0.84 -20.03
N GLY A 186 -8.70 -2.06 -19.49
CA GLY A 186 -8.94 -3.30 -20.23
C GLY A 186 -7.69 -3.95 -20.82
N TYR A 187 -6.52 -3.32 -20.73
CA TYR A 187 -5.26 -3.91 -21.20
C TYR A 187 -4.86 -5.11 -20.32
N ARG A 188 -4.15 -6.06 -20.92
CA ARG A 188 -3.67 -7.28 -20.25
C ARG A 188 -2.19 -7.48 -20.57
N PRO A 189 -1.42 -8.05 -19.63
CA PRO A 189 -0.02 -8.39 -19.90
C PRO A 189 0.08 -9.52 -20.92
N VAL A 190 1.24 -9.62 -21.56
CA VAL A 190 1.55 -10.75 -22.44
C VAL A 190 1.49 -12.05 -21.64
N ALA A 191 0.74 -13.04 -22.16
CA ALA A 191 0.62 -14.35 -21.55
C ALA A 191 2.00 -15.00 -21.39
N GLY A 192 2.22 -15.67 -20.27
CA GLY A 192 3.48 -16.38 -20.00
C GLY A 192 4.69 -15.49 -19.67
N SER A 193 4.56 -14.15 -19.73
CA SER A 193 5.68 -13.21 -19.52
C SER A 193 6.41 -13.33 -18.18
N LEU A 194 5.77 -13.90 -17.17
CA LEU A 194 6.33 -14.12 -15.84
C LEU A 194 6.64 -15.60 -15.53
N MET A 195 6.39 -16.52 -16.46
CA MET A 195 6.71 -17.94 -16.23
C MET A 195 8.21 -18.12 -15.94
N GLY A 196 8.50 -18.86 -14.87
CA GLY A 196 9.87 -19.13 -14.41
C GLY A 196 10.60 -17.94 -13.79
N LYS A 197 9.97 -16.76 -13.68
CA LYS A 197 10.58 -15.59 -13.03
C LYS A 197 10.48 -15.69 -11.51
N ALA A 198 11.51 -15.21 -10.81
CA ALA A 198 11.51 -15.15 -9.34
C ALA A 198 10.39 -14.24 -8.80
N ASN A 199 10.06 -13.16 -9.52
CA ASN A 199 8.91 -12.31 -9.22
C ASN A 199 7.79 -12.60 -10.21
N THR A 200 6.74 -13.22 -9.71
CA THR A 200 5.57 -13.64 -10.49
C THR A 200 4.42 -12.62 -10.46
N ARG A 201 4.64 -11.40 -9.95
CA ARG A 201 3.60 -10.35 -9.82
C ARG A 201 3.87 -9.08 -10.61
N ASN A 202 5.13 -8.78 -10.90
CA ASN A 202 5.55 -7.55 -11.58
C ASN A 202 5.46 -7.68 -13.10
N TYR A 203 4.25 -7.93 -13.61
CA TYR A 203 4.02 -7.96 -15.05
C TYR A 203 4.17 -6.57 -15.68
N THR A 204 4.40 -6.53 -16.98
CA THR A 204 4.37 -5.32 -17.81
C THR A 204 3.35 -5.52 -18.93
N PHE A 205 2.90 -4.43 -19.55
CA PHE A 205 2.04 -4.52 -20.73
C PHE A 205 2.91 -4.59 -21.99
N ALA A 206 2.30 -4.89 -23.14
CA ALA A 206 3.02 -4.79 -24.41
C ALA A 206 3.39 -3.32 -24.68
N PRO A 207 4.51 -3.02 -25.37
CA PRO A 207 4.92 -1.63 -25.61
C PRO A 207 3.85 -0.75 -26.26
N VAL A 208 3.05 -1.31 -27.17
CA VAL A 208 1.93 -0.61 -27.82
C VAL A 208 0.84 -0.22 -26.80
N ASP A 209 0.52 -1.11 -25.87
CA ASP A 209 -0.44 -0.86 -24.80
C ASP A 209 0.11 0.17 -23.81
N GLU A 210 1.41 0.09 -23.47
CA GLU A 210 2.04 1.08 -22.60
C GLU A 210 1.94 2.50 -23.18
N VAL A 211 2.15 2.66 -24.49
CA VAL A 211 1.96 3.95 -25.18
C VAL A 211 0.51 4.43 -25.05
N ALA A 212 -0.47 3.55 -25.26
CA ALA A 212 -1.88 3.91 -25.14
C ALA A 212 -2.29 4.28 -23.70
N ILE A 213 -1.78 3.54 -22.70
CA ILE A 213 -1.99 3.83 -21.28
C ILE A 213 -1.36 5.17 -20.91
N ILE A 214 -0.13 5.46 -21.37
CA ILE A 214 0.56 6.74 -21.13
C ILE A 214 -0.23 7.89 -21.75
N ALA A 215 -0.74 7.73 -22.98
CA ALA A 215 -1.56 8.73 -23.64
C ALA A 215 -2.84 9.02 -22.83
N TRP A 216 -3.52 7.98 -22.36
CA TRP A 216 -4.71 8.13 -21.50
C TRP A 216 -4.37 8.84 -20.18
N ILE A 217 -3.25 8.49 -19.53
CA ILE A 217 -2.77 9.14 -18.31
C ILE A 217 -2.56 10.64 -18.54
N ASN A 218 -1.87 11.01 -19.62
CA ASN A 218 -1.53 12.40 -19.92
C ASN A 218 -2.77 13.27 -20.16
N GLN A 219 -3.80 12.69 -20.78
CA GLN A 219 -5.05 13.36 -21.08
C GLN A 219 -5.96 13.50 -19.85
N ASN A 220 -6.05 12.45 -19.03
CA ASN A 220 -7.12 12.34 -18.04
C ASN A 220 -6.69 12.59 -16.60
N LEU A 221 -5.40 12.58 -16.28
CA LEU A 221 -4.95 12.66 -14.89
C LEU A 221 -4.38 14.02 -14.50
N LEU A 222 -4.59 14.35 -13.23
CA LEU A 222 -4.01 15.47 -12.53
C LEU A 222 -3.09 14.93 -11.42
N VAL A 223 -1.95 15.58 -11.22
CA VAL A 223 -0.93 15.11 -10.27
C VAL A 223 -0.43 16.28 -9.42
N ASN A 224 -0.27 16.03 -8.13
CA ASN A 224 0.48 16.90 -7.23
C ASN A 224 1.56 16.10 -6.49
N TRP A 225 2.61 16.79 -6.05
CA TRP A 225 3.66 16.22 -5.22
C TRP A 225 4.20 17.27 -4.26
N ILE A 226 4.71 16.79 -3.13
CA ILE A 226 5.47 17.60 -2.17
C ILE A 226 6.82 16.94 -1.92
N VAL A 227 7.88 17.74 -1.85
CA VAL A 227 9.22 17.26 -1.55
C VAL A 227 9.37 17.15 -0.05
N LEU A 228 9.91 16.02 0.40
CA LEU A 228 10.07 15.77 1.82
C LEU A 228 11.47 15.24 2.15
N THR A 229 11.94 15.52 3.36
CA THR A 229 13.32 15.28 3.79
C THR A 229 13.50 14.09 4.73
N ARG A 230 12.40 13.49 5.24
CA ARG A 230 12.42 12.32 6.15
C ARG A 230 11.58 11.17 5.60
N ASP A 231 11.46 10.07 6.34
CA ASP A 231 10.51 8.99 5.99
C ASP A 231 9.08 9.42 6.34
N HIS A 232 8.15 9.24 5.40
CA HIS A 232 6.76 9.70 5.51
C HIS A 232 5.72 8.58 5.34
N LYS A 233 6.13 7.36 5.67
CA LYS A 233 5.24 6.19 5.63
C LYS A 233 4.05 6.31 6.60
N ALA A 234 4.21 7.04 7.71
CA ALA A 234 3.13 7.25 8.66
C ALA A 234 2.04 8.17 8.08
N GLU A 235 2.48 9.23 7.41
CA GLU A 235 1.66 10.23 6.72
C GLU A 235 0.95 9.62 5.51
N GLU A 236 1.64 8.85 4.66
CA GLU A 236 1.00 8.07 3.58
C GLU A 236 -0.14 7.21 4.15
N ARG A 237 0.14 6.43 5.21
CA ARG A 237 -0.85 5.57 5.84
C ARG A 237 -2.02 6.36 6.45
N ALA A 238 -1.79 7.56 6.98
CA ALA A 238 -2.86 8.42 7.47
C ALA A 238 -3.76 8.88 6.33
N LEU A 239 -3.16 9.36 5.23
CA LEU A 239 -3.87 9.78 4.02
C LEU A 239 -4.69 8.63 3.41
N LEU A 240 -4.13 7.42 3.31
CA LEU A 240 -4.85 6.26 2.77
C LEU A 240 -6.07 5.87 3.59
N ARG A 241 -6.00 5.99 4.93
CA ARG A 241 -7.14 5.68 5.81
C ARG A 241 -8.21 6.76 5.79
N LYS A 242 -7.81 8.02 5.63
CA LYS A 242 -8.72 9.18 5.62
C LYS A 242 -9.44 9.32 4.28
N HIS A 243 -8.70 9.20 3.18
CA HIS A 243 -9.19 9.56 1.84
C HIS A 243 -9.52 8.37 0.94
N LEU A 244 -9.21 7.15 1.37
CA LEU A 244 -9.57 5.90 0.70
C LEU A 244 -9.39 5.93 -0.85
N PRO A 245 -8.19 6.28 -1.38
CA PRO A 245 -8.03 6.49 -2.82
C PRO A 245 -8.39 5.23 -3.61
N LEU A 246 -9.13 5.40 -4.71
CA LEU A 246 -9.75 4.28 -5.45
C LEU A 246 -8.76 3.19 -5.84
N PHE A 247 -7.54 3.54 -6.24
CA PHE A 247 -6.55 2.62 -6.82
C PHE A 247 -5.43 2.21 -5.86
N ASN A 248 -5.43 2.68 -4.61
CA ASN A 248 -4.56 2.13 -3.58
C ASN A 248 -5.13 0.79 -3.09
N ILE A 249 -4.47 -0.31 -3.44
CA ILE A 249 -4.84 -1.66 -2.94
C ILE A 249 -4.16 -1.93 -1.60
N LEU A 250 -2.84 -1.73 -1.54
CA LEU A 250 -2.08 -1.97 -0.32
C LEU A 250 -2.26 -0.82 0.66
N GLY A 251 -2.67 -1.12 1.88
CA GLY A 251 -2.76 -0.14 2.98
C GLY A 251 -4.03 0.71 2.99
N ASN A 252 -4.87 0.65 1.96
CA ASN A 252 -6.20 1.25 1.96
C ASN A 252 -7.19 0.26 2.64
N PRO A 253 -7.88 0.65 3.73
CA PRO A 253 -8.86 -0.22 4.38
C PRO A 253 -10.13 -0.45 3.55
N ALA A 254 -10.39 0.38 2.54
CA ALA A 254 -11.52 0.25 1.61
C ALA A 254 -11.03 0.01 0.16
N ALA A 255 -9.97 -0.80 0.00
CA ALA A 255 -9.49 -1.20 -1.32
C ALA A 255 -10.61 -1.86 -2.13
N LEU A 256 -10.79 -1.43 -3.38
CA LEU A 256 -11.83 -1.95 -4.26
C LEU A 256 -11.56 -3.42 -4.63
N PRO A 257 -12.51 -4.34 -4.37
CA PRO A 257 -12.41 -5.72 -4.81
C PRO A 257 -12.25 -5.84 -6.33
N GLU A 258 -12.99 -5.04 -7.09
CA GLU A 258 -12.99 -5.05 -8.55
C GLU A 258 -11.59 -4.76 -9.12
N LEU A 259 -10.85 -3.83 -8.50
CA LEU A 259 -9.48 -3.56 -8.90
C LEU A 259 -8.55 -4.72 -8.51
N SER A 260 -8.74 -5.29 -7.32
CA SER A 260 -7.94 -6.41 -6.83
C SER A 260 -8.07 -7.64 -7.73
N ASP A 261 -9.29 -7.91 -8.20
CA ASP A 261 -9.61 -9.02 -9.10
C ASP A 261 -8.99 -8.80 -10.48
N LEU A 262 -9.13 -7.61 -11.07
CA LEU A 262 -8.48 -7.27 -12.35
C LEU A 262 -6.96 -7.42 -12.28
N ARG A 263 -6.36 -7.00 -11.16
CA ARG A 263 -4.92 -7.14 -10.91
C ARG A 263 -4.52 -8.60 -10.77
N ALA A 264 -5.32 -9.41 -10.07
CA ALA A 264 -5.10 -10.85 -9.92
C ALA A 264 -5.21 -11.57 -11.27
N ASP A 265 -6.18 -11.21 -12.10
CA ASP A 265 -6.34 -11.77 -13.44
C ASP A 265 -5.15 -11.48 -14.35
N CYS A 266 -4.65 -10.25 -14.33
CA CYS A 266 -3.45 -9.93 -15.09
C CYS A 266 -2.23 -10.72 -14.60
N VAL A 267 -2.08 -10.90 -13.28
CA VAL A 267 -1.03 -11.77 -12.72
C VAL A 267 -1.22 -13.22 -13.21
N ARG A 268 -2.45 -13.73 -13.21
CA ARG A 268 -2.75 -15.08 -13.72
C ARG A 268 -2.37 -15.22 -15.19
N ILE A 269 -2.79 -14.30 -16.05
CA ILE A 269 -2.46 -14.29 -17.49
C ILE A 269 -0.94 -14.30 -17.69
N ALA A 270 -0.22 -13.42 -17.00
CA ALA A 270 1.24 -13.33 -17.12
C ALA A 270 1.97 -14.62 -16.68
N ASN A 271 1.36 -15.46 -15.84
CA ASN A 271 1.91 -16.75 -15.41
C ASN A 271 1.27 -17.96 -16.10
N SER A 272 0.33 -17.74 -17.03
CA SER A 272 -0.32 -18.82 -17.79
C SER A 272 0.45 -19.10 -19.08
N PRO A 273 0.48 -20.34 -19.58
CA PRO A 273 1.03 -20.65 -20.89
C PRO A 273 0.38 -19.82 -22.01
N VAL A 274 1.15 -19.58 -23.07
CA VAL A 274 0.67 -18.95 -24.33
C VAL A 274 -0.12 -19.96 -25.13
#